data_AF-A0A0C9T9Y8-F1
#
_entry.id   AF-A0A0C9T9Y8-F1
#
_cell.length_a   1.000
_cell.length_b   1.000
_cell.length_c   1.000
_cell.angle_alpha   90.00
_cell.angle_beta   90.00
_cell.angle_gamma   90.00
#
_symmetry.space_group_name_H-M   'P 1'
#
loop_
_entity.id
_entity.type
_entity.pdbx_description
1 polymer ?
#
loop_
_entity_poly.entity_id
_entity_poly.type
_entity_poly.pdbx_seq_one_letter_code
_entity_poly.pdbx_strand_id
1 'polypeptide(L)'
;MEESEYDILPIEWIKDAVQCLGALAKALSVAWATAKNREPGNIHKVLPFVVAHTGRRGHPCKEFNPEFLQEAMSAKHSITIEKLAKTLGIHQNTLRTHMKKCNVSKTFDNMSADDLDILVKANLQEQAP
;
A
#
# COMPACT_ATOMS: atom_id res chain seq x y z
N MET A 1 25.28 47.78 -27.81
CA MET A 1 25.87 46.56 -27.25
C MET A 1 25.54 46.64 -25.77
N GLU A 2 24.36 46.14 -25.42
CA GLU A 2 23.78 46.30 -24.09
C GLU A 2 24.46 45.29 -23.17
N GLU A 3 25.30 45.79 -22.26
CA GLU A 3 25.86 44.99 -21.18
C GLU A 3 24.72 44.68 -20.20
N SER A 4 24.30 43.42 -20.19
CA SER A 4 23.32 42.89 -19.24
C SER A 4 23.90 42.96 -17.83
N GLU A 5 23.33 43.86 -17.03
CA GLU A 5 23.56 44.05 -15.60
C GLU A 5 23.05 42.80 -14.85
N TYR A 6 23.86 41.74 -14.85
CA TYR A 6 23.65 40.64 -13.91
C TYR A 6 24.11 41.14 -12.54
N ASP A 7 23.16 41.42 -11.66
CA ASP A 7 23.39 41.64 -10.24
C ASP A 7 24.35 40.55 -9.72
N ILE A 8 25.59 40.95 -9.43
CA ILE A 8 26.63 40.03 -8.97
C ILE A 8 26.22 39.60 -7.56
N LEU A 9 25.55 38.45 -7.48
CA LEU A 9 25.14 37.82 -6.23
C LEU A 9 26.36 37.71 -5.30
N PRO A 10 26.24 38.10 -4.02
CA PRO A 10 27.33 38.02 -3.07
C PRO A 10 27.92 36.62 -3.00
N ILE A 11 29.23 36.50 -3.17
CA ILE A 11 29.95 35.22 -3.20
C ILE A 11 29.69 34.38 -1.94
N GLU A 12 29.50 35.03 -0.79
CA GLU A 12 29.17 34.36 0.47
C GLU A 12 27.79 33.69 0.43
N TRP A 13 26.80 34.32 -0.23
CA TRP A 13 25.47 33.72 -0.40
C TRP A 13 25.53 32.46 -1.28
N ILE A 14 26.36 32.50 -2.33
CA ILE A 14 26.56 31.34 -3.21
C ILE A 14 27.24 30.20 -2.44
N LYS A 15 28.24 30.50 -1.61
CA LYS A 15 28.91 29.48 -0.77
C LYS A 15 27.95 28.82 0.20
N ASP A 16 27.12 29.61 0.88
CA ASP A 16 26.13 29.11 1.84
C ASP A 16 25.06 28.25 1.15
N ALA A 17 24.57 28.71 -0.02
CA ALA A 17 23.62 27.95 -0.81
C ALA A 17 24.21 26.60 -1.27
N VAL A 18 25.45 26.59 -1.75
CA VAL A 18 26.15 25.36 -2.18
C VAL A 18 26.37 24.41 -1.01
N GLN A 19 26.72 24.92 0.17
CA GLN A 19 26.88 24.09 1.37
C GLN A 19 25.56 23.46 1.81
N CYS A 20 24.47 24.23 1.88
CA CYS A 20 23.14 23.74 2.23
C CYS A 20 22.64 22.69 1.24
N LEU A 21 22.78 22.95 -0.06
CA LEU A 21 22.39 22.01 -1.11
C LEU A 21 23.26 20.75 -1.09
N GLY A 22 24.57 20.88 -0.86
CA GLY A 22 25.48 19.75 -0.74
C GLY A 22 25.15 18.86 0.47
N ALA A 23 24.84 19.46 1.62
CA ALA A 23 24.41 18.73 2.81
C ALA A 23 23.10 17.97 2.58
N LEU A 24 22.13 18.60 1.92
CA LEU A 24 20.85 17.98 1.59
C LEU A 24 21.02 16.84 0.59
N ALA A 25 21.81 17.03 -0.47
CA ALA A 25 22.11 15.99 -1.45
C ALA A 25 22.79 14.77 -0.80
N LYS A 26 23.72 15.00 0.14
CA LYS A 26 24.36 13.94 0.91
C LYS A 26 23.36 13.20 1.78
N ALA A 27 22.49 13.92 2.50
CA ALA A 27 21.47 13.31 3.36
C ALA A 27 20.50 12.44 2.54
N LEU A 28 20.05 12.93 1.37
CA LEU A 28 19.18 12.16 0.47
C LEU A 28 19.88 10.90 -0.06
N SER A 29 21.16 10.98 -0.42
CA SER A 29 21.92 9.82 -0.90
C SER A 29 22.05 8.74 0.18
N VAL A 30 22.30 9.14 1.44
CA VAL A 30 22.34 8.21 2.59
C VAL A 30 20.95 7.62 2.86
N ALA A 31 19.90 8.43 2.85
CA ALA A 31 18.52 7.97 3.02
C ALA A 31 18.10 6.97 1.92
N TRP A 32 18.53 7.23 0.68
CA TRP A 32 18.26 6.33 -0.43
C TRP A 32 19.03 5.02 -0.32
N ALA A 33 20.33 5.06 0.02
CA ALA A 33 21.13 3.85 0.22
C ALA A 33 20.60 2.99 1.38
N THR A 34 20.17 3.62 2.48
CA THR A 34 19.54 2.91 3.60
C THR A 34 18.17 2.34 3.23
N ALA A 35 17.36 3.05 2.44
CA ALA A 35 16.10 2.53 1.91
C ALA A 35 16.30 1.36 0.93
N LYS A 36 17.34 1.40 0.10
CA LYS A 36 17.67 0.34 -0.86
C LYS A 36 18.21 -0.92 -0.18
N ASN A 37 19.00 -0.76 0.88
CA ASN A 37 19.53 -1.87 1.67
C ASN A 37 18.54 -2.38 2.72
N ARG A 38 17.38 -1.73 2.86
CA ARG A 38 16.27 -2.26 3.64
C ARG A 38 15.70 -3.42 2.84
N GLU A 39 16.14 -4.63 3.18
CA GLU A 39 15.45 -5.83 2.72
C GLU A 39 13.95 -5.66 3.02
N PRO A 40 13.05 -5.99 2.07
CA PRO A 40 11.63 -6.02 2.36
C PRO A 40 11.45 -6.99 3.52
N GLY A 41 11.28 -6.45 4.74
CA GLY A 41 11.42 -7.20 5.97
C GLY A 41 10.57 -8.45 5.91
N ASN A 42 11.21 -9.63 5.98
CA ASN A 42 10.65 -10.98 5.85
C ASN A 42 9.14 -11.01 5.52
N ILE A 43 8.80 -10.58 4.30
CA ILE A 43 7.40 -10.60 3.85
C ILE A 43 7.13 -12.04 3.48
N HIS A 44 6.61 -12.82 4.43
CA HIS A 44 6.09 -14.14 4.15
C HIS A 44 5.01 -14.01 3.08
N LYS A 45 5.35 -14.34 1.83
CA LYS A 45 4.40 -14.39 0.73
C LYS A 45 3.49 -15.59 0.95
N VAL A 46 2.39 -15.36 1.66
CA VAL A 46 1.34 -16.36 1.83
C VAL A 46 0.73 -16.61 0.45
N LEU A 47 0.86 -17.84 -0.05
CA LEU A 47 0.25 -18.22 -1.33
C LEU A 47 -1.28 -18.28 -1.17
N PRO A 48 -2.05 -17.72 -2.12
CA PRO A 48 -3.51 -17.69 -2.03
C PRO A 48 -4.16 -19.07 -2.20
N PHE A 49 -3.44 -20.02 -2.81
CA PHE A 49 -3.91 -21.38 -3.04
C PHE A 49 -2.95 -22.40 -2.45
N VAL A 50 -3.50 -23.43 -1.83
CA VAL A 50 -2.80 -24.60 -1.33
C VAL A 50 -3.31 -25.84 -2.06
N VAL A 51 -2.42 -26.77 -2.36
CA VAL A 51 -2.79 -28.05 -2.97
C VAL A 51 -3.22 -29.01 -1.86
N ALA A 52 -4.51 -29.33 -1.82
CA ALA A 52 -5.07 -30.28 -0.88
C ALA A 52 -5.01 -31.70 -1.47
N HIS A 53 -4.26 -32.57 -0.82
CA HIS A 53 -4.22 -33.99 -1.15
C HIS A 53 -5.32 -34.69 -0.37
N THR A 54 -6.42 -35.03 -1.06
CA THR A 54 -7.63 -35.57 -0.43
C THR A 54 -7.56 -37.07 -0.10
N GLY A 55 -6.44 -37.74 -0.44
CA GLY A 55 -6.26 -39.19 -0.24
C GLY A 55 -7.16 -40.07 -1.12
N ARG A 56 -8.01 -39.48 -1.97
CA ARG A 56 -8.91 -40.17 -2.89
C ARG A 56 -8.27 -40.30 -4.27
N ARG A 57 -8.66 -41.34 -5.01
CA ARG A 57 -8.22 -41.52 -6.40
C ARG A 57 -8.74 -40.37 -7.26
N GLY A 58 -7.83 -39.55 -7.79
CA GLY A 58 -8.17 -38.35 -8.56
C GLY A 58 -7.05 -37.31 -8.51
N HIS A 59 -7.23 -36.19 -9.21
CA HIS A 59 -6.29 -35.07 -9.17
C HIS A 59 -6.42 -34.31 -7.83
N PRO A 60 -5.30 -33.84 -7.23
CA PRO A 60 -5.34 -32.98 -6.05
C PRO A 60 -6.22 -31.75 -6.25
N CYS A 61 -6.95 -31.34 -5.22
CA CYS A 61 -7.82 -30.17 -5.28
C CYS A 61 -7.04 -28.91 -4.96
N LYS A 62 -7.25 -27.82 -5.72
CA LYS A 62 -6.79 -26.49 -5.31
C LYS A 62 -7.76 -25.94 -4.28
N GLU A 63 -7.27 -25.72 -3.07
CA GLU A 63 -8.02 -25.09 -1.99
C GLU A 63 -7.46 -23.69 -1.73
N PHE A 64 -8.33 -22.82 -1.22
CA PHE A 64 -7.97 -21.45 -0.92
C PHE A 64 -7.30 -21.40 0.45
N ASN A 65 -6.21 -20.66 0.59
CA ASN A 65 -5.54 -20.51 1.88
C ASN A 65 -6.40 -19.63 2.81
N PRO A 66 -6.91 -20.16 3.94
CA PRO A 66 -7.75 -19.39 4.84
C PRO A 66 -7.02 -18.19 5.45
N GLU A 67 -5.73 -18.31 5.75
CA GLU A 67 -4.93 -17.24 6.34
C GLU A 67 -4.77 -16.06 5.36
N PHE A 68 -4.51 -16.37 4.08
CA PHE A 68 -4.47 -15.34 3.04
C PHE A 68 -5.81 -14.60 2.93
N LEU A 69 -6.91 -15.35 2.94
CA LEU A 69 -8.24 -14.76 2.78
C LEU A 69 -8.63 -13.89 3.98
N GLN A 70 -8.30 -14.32 5.19
CA GLN A 70 -8.52 -13.55 6.41
C GLN A 70 -7.70 -12.26 6.43
N GLU A 71 -6.42 -12.35 6.08
CA GLU A 71 -5.55 -11.17 6.02
C GLU A 71 -6.06 -10.21 4.94
N ALA A 72 -6.28 -10.68 3.72
CA ALA A 72 -6.71 -9.86 2.58
C ALA A 72 -8.08 -9.18 2.78
N MET A 73 -8.95 -9.76 3.61
CA MET A 73 -10.28 -9.24 3.91
C MET A 73 -10.39 -8.60 5.30
N SER A 74 -9.28 -8.50 6.04
CA SER A 74 -9.30 -7.86 7.35
C SER A 74 -9.63 -6.36 7.21
N ALA A 75 -10.20 -5.76 8.27
CA ALA A 75 -10.58 -4.35 8.27
C ALA A 75 -9.40 -3.39 7.98
N LYS A 76 -8.16 -3.86 8.18
CA LYS A 76 -6.94 -3.11 7.87
C LYS A 76 -6.75 -2.87 6.38
N HIS A 77 -7.28 -3.76 5.53
CA HIS A 77 -7.13 -3.69 4.09
C HIS A 77 -8.44 -3.22 3.45
N SER A 78 -8.41 -2.05 2.82
CA SER A 78 -9.54 -1.47 2.08
C SER A 78 -9.75 -2.14 0.71
N ILE A 79 -9.55 -3.46 0.61
CA ILE A 79 -9.64 -4.20 -0.66
C ILE A 79 -11.09 -4.63 -0.90
N THR A 80 -11.67 -4.25 -2.04
CA THR A 80 -13.00 -4.72 -2.44
C THR A 80 -12.95 -6.18 -2.92
N ILE A 81 -14.07 -6.90 -2.75
CA ILE A 81 -14.19 -8.30 -3.22
C ILE A 81 -13.89 -8.38 -4.72
N GLU A 82 -14.34 -7.40 -5.50
CA GLU A 82 -14.08 -7.31 -6.93
C GLU A 82 -12.58 -7.16 -7.24
N LYS A 83 -11.88 -6.27 -6.53
CA LYS A 83 -10.45 -6.06 -6.72
C LYS A 83 -9.66 -7.31 -6.33
N LEU A 84 -10.05 -8.00 -5.26
CA LEU A 84 -9.41 -9.26 -4.87
C LEU A 84 -9.68 -10.36 -5.91
N ALA A 85 -10.92 -10.49 -6.39
CA ALA A 85 -11.28 -11.47 -7.42
C ALA A 85 -10.48 -11.25 -8.71
N LYS A 86 -10.36 -9.99 -9.16
CA LYS A 86 -9.61 -9.61 -10.36
C LYS A 86 -8.11 -9.88 -10.22
N THR A 87 -7.52 -9.59 -9.06
CA THR A 87 -6.09 -9.85 -8.80
C THR A 87 -5.77 -11.34 -8.72
N LEU A 88 -6.70 -12.15 -8.22
CA LEU A 88 -6.55 -13.61 -8.14
C LEU A 88 -6.96 -14.34 -9.42
N GLY A 89 -7.54 -13.65 -10.41
CA GLY A 89 -8.02 -14.25 -11.65
C GLY A 89 -9.20 -15.21 -11.47
N ILE A 90 -10.00 -15.02 -10.42
CA ILE A 90 -11.18 -15.86 -10.12
C ILE A 90 -12.48 -15.05 -10.21
N HIS A 91 -13.59 -15.73 -10.46
CA HIS A 91 -14.90 -15.10 -10.45
C HIS A 91 -15.33 -14.69 -9.03
N GLN A 92 -16.05 -13.57 -8.90
CA GLN A 92 -16.49 -13.04 -7.60
C GLN A 92 -17.35 -14.04 -6.80
N ASN A 93 -18.24 -14.78 -7.46
CA ASN A 93 -19.05 -15.82 -6.80
C ASN A 93 -18.19 -16.98 -6.26
N THR A 94 -17.11 -17.33 -6.96
CA THR A 94 -16.15 -18.33 -6.51
C THR A 94 -15.45 -17.83 -5.25
N LEU A 95 -14.96 -16.58 -5.27
CA LEU A 95 -14.38 -15.94 -4.09
C LEU A 95 -15.36 -15.90 -2.91
N ARG A 96 -16.63 -15.52 -3.13
CA ARG A 96 -17.68 -15.55 -2.08
C ARG A 96 -17.91 -16.95 -1.50
N THR A 97 -17.85 -17.97 -2.34
CA THR A 97 -17.96 -19.37 -1.89
C THR A 97 -16.78 -19.75 -0.98
N HIS A 98 -15.56 -19.36 -1.35
CA HIS A 98 -14.38 -19.58 -0.51
C HIS A 98 -14.44 -18.78 0.79
N MET A 99 -14.86 -17.50 0.74
CA MET A 99 -15.07 -16.66 1.92
C MET A 99 -16.04 -17.31 2.92
N LYS A 100 -17.17 -17.84 2.44
CA LYS A 100 -18.11 -18.59 3.29
C LYS A 100 -17.48 -19.84 3.90
N LYS A 101 -16.72 -20.61 3.12
CA LYS A 101 -16.03 -21.82 3.62
C LYS A 101 -14.98 -21.50 4.69
N CYS A 102 -14.31 -20.36 4.58
CA CYS A 102 -13.29 -19.92 5.53
C CYS A 102 -13.86 -19.06 6.67
N ASN A 103 -15.19 -18.90 6.79
CA ASN A 103 -15.87 -18.01 7.75
C ASN A 103 -15.36 -16.55 7.72
N VAL A 104 -15.00 -16.07 6.53
CA VAL A 104 -14.56 -14.68 6.32
C VAL A 104 -15.72 -13.88 5.77
N SER A 105 -16.19 -12.89 6.52
CA SER A 105 -17.16 -11.90 6.04
C SER A 105 -16.51 -10.52 6.03
N LYS A 106 -16.86 -9.73 5.00
CA LYS A 106 -16.56 -8.30 4.98
C LYS A 106 -17.82 -7.57 5.41
N THR A 107 -17.94 -7.30 6.70
CA THR A 107 -18.96 -6.42 7.25
C THR A 107 -18.37 -5.02 7.38
N PHE A 108 -19.16 -4.01 7.08
CA PHE A 108 -18.81 -2.65 7.45
C PHE A 108 -19.12 -2.46 8.94
N ASP A 109 -18.33 -1.65 9.62
CA ASP A 109 -18.67 -1.23 10.97
C ASP A 109 -19.99 -0.45 10.95
N ASN A 110 -20.75 -0.59 12.03
CA ASN A 110 -22.02 0.09 12.21
C ASN A 110 -21.75 1.54 12.63
N MET A 111 -21.14 2.30 11.72
CA MET A 111 -20.80 3.71 11.94
C MET A 111 -22.06 4.55 11.78
N SER A 112 -22.32 5.44 12.75
CA SER A 112 -23.44 6.37 12.67
C SER A 112 -23.25 7.33 11.49
N ALA A 113 -24.36 7.83 10.93
CA ALA A 113 -24.30 8.88 9.93
C ALA A 113 -23.57 10.13 10.45
N ASP A 114 -23.71 10.42 11.75
CA ASP A 114 -23.02 11.54 12.39
C ASP A 114 -21.50 11.33 12.42
N ASP A 115 -21.04 10.10 12.67
CA ASP A 115 -19.60 9.77 12.67
C ASP A 115 -19.00 9.86 11.26
N LEU A 116 -19.78 9.47 10.24
CA LEU A 116 -19.40 9.63 8.84
C LEU A 116 -19.26 11.11 8.46
N ASP A 117 -20.21 11.95 8.87
CA ASP A 117 -20.17 13.39 8.61
C ASP A 117 -18.97 14.06 9.28
N ILE A 118 -18.59 13.63 10.49
CA ILE A 118 -17.39 14.10 11.18
C ILE A 118 -16.13 13.72 10.39
N LEU A 119 -16.02 12.47 9.92
CA LEU A 119 -14.86 11.99 9.15
C LEU A 119 -14.72 12.69 7.79
N VAL A 120 -15.84 12.96 7.11
CA VAL A 120 -15.85 13.68 5.83
C VAL A 120 -15.40 15.13 6.02
N LYS A 121 -15.91 15.82 7.06
CA LYS A 121 -15.49 17.19 7.40
C LYS A 121 -14.01 17.27 7.75
N ALA A 122 -13.49 16.32 8.52
CA ALA A 122 -12.07 16.27 8.87
C ALA A 122 -11.16 16.11 7.63
N ASN A 123 -11.53 15.21 6.70
CA ASN A 123 -10.75 15.00 5.47
C ASN A 123 -10.84 16.17 4.47
N LEU A 124 -11.96 16.90 4.45
CA LEU A 124 -12.10 18.10 3.61
C LEU A 124 -11.26 19.29 4.13
N GLN A 125 -10.98 19.34 5.43
CA GLN A 125 -10.13 20.39 6.02
C GLN A 125 -8.63 20.19 5.74
N GLU A 126 -8.16 18.94 5.62
CA GLU A 126 -6.76 18.64 5.27
C GLU A 126 -6.42 18.84 3.79
N GLN A 127 -7.43 18.96 2.93
CA GLN A 127 -7.26 19.20 1.48
C GLN A 127 -7.49 20.65 1.05
N ALA A 128 -7.72 21.56 2.01
CA ALA A 128 -7.79 22.99 1.71
C ALA A 128 -6.37 23.54 1.50
N PRO A 129 -6.06 24.16 0.34
CA PRO A 129 -4.76 24.75 0.03
C PRO A 129 -4.45 26.00 0.87
#